data_AF-A0A3B9I9G4-F1
#
_entry.id   AF-A0A3B9I9G4-F1
#
_cell.length_a   1.000
_cell.length_b   1.000
_cell.length_c   1.000
_cell.angle_alpha   90.00
_cell.angle_beta   90.00
_cell.angle_gamma   90.00
#
_symmetry.space_group_name_H-M   'P 1'
#
loop_
_entity.id
_entity.type
_entity.pdbx_description
1 polymer ?
#
loop_
_entity_poly.entity_id
_entity_poly.type
_entity_poly.pdbx_seq_one_letter_code
_entity_poly.pdbx_strand_id
1 'polypeptide(L)'
;MFCANCGRQIDEKAKYCPYCGAQVTRFEGNGNFGQPYVPPPVMPMVSEKKKPDGKKTAAILLAVLLFVGCALLITFIFLRRDRKDYRYYLDLGNKYLAEMKYDEAVSAFTKAIAIEPKAAEAYEGRADAYVNLQEYDLARVDYENVIEYAPEREHEIRVKLDDLPNADNQGPEEETVSNASPPENRDTPEETAAGSTIPVLK
;
A
#
# COMPACT_ATOMS: atom_id res chain seq x y z
N MET A 1 -74.36 39.82 25.09
CA MET A 1 -73.45 38.65 25.24
C MET A 1 -72.30 38.70 24.23
N PHE A 2 -71.25 37.89 24.37
CA PHE A 2 -70.11 37.84 23.42
C PHE A 2 -70.11 36.53 22.63
N CYS A 3 -69.76 36.58 21.35
CA CYS A 3 -69.64 35.38 20.52
C CYS A 3 -68.39 34.57 20.92
N ALA A 4 -68.55 33.31 21.31
CA ALA A 4 -67.43 32.45 21.71
C ALA A 4 -66.40 32.19 20.58
N ASN A 5 -66.81 32.34 19.31
CA ASN A 5 -65.93 32.08 18.18
C ASN A 5 -65.11 33.31 17.75
N CYS A 6 -65.67 34.53 17.82
CA CYS A 6 -64.98 35.74 17.36
C CYS A 6 -64.75 36.80 18.44
N GLY A 7 -65.22 36.57 19.67
CA GLY A 7 -65.00 37.45 20.82
C GLY A 7 -65.74 38.80 20.78
N ARG A 8 -66.53 39.09 19.74
CA ARG A 8 -67.26 40.35 19.60
C ARG A 8 -68.60 40.34 20.32
N GLN A 9 -69.02 41.52 20.79
CA GLN A 9 -70.30 41.72 21.44
C GLN A 9 -71.43 41.56 20.42
N ILE A 10 -72.44 40.79 20.78
CA ILE A 10 -73.61 40.49 19.97
C ILE A 10 -74.88 40.67 20.80
N ASP A 11 -75.98 40.95 20.09
CA ASP A 11 -77.31 41.03 20.66
C ASP A 11 -77.68 39.70 21.34
N GLU A 12 -78.28 39.79 22.51
CA GLU A 12 -78.64 38.64 23.34
C GLU A 12 -79.73 37.75 22.72
N LYS A 13 -80.47 38.25 21.72
CA LYS A 13 -81.50 37.49 21.01
C LYS A 13 -81.00 36.86 19.70
N ALA A 14 -79.74 37.09 19.32
CA ALA A 14 -79.20 36.60 18.06
C ALA A 14 -78.88 35.10 18.12
N LYS A 15 -79.52 34.30 17.25
CA LYS A 15 -79.25 32.85 17.10
C LYS A 15 -77.93 32.56 16.37
N TYR A 16 -77.43 33.51 15.58
CA TYR A 16 -76.20 33.40 14.79
C TYR A 16 -75.40 34.69 14.91
N CYS A 17 -74.07 34.60 14.94
CA CYS A 17 -73.22 35.78 14.94
C CYS A 17 -73.18 36.42 13.54
N PRO A 18 -73.56 37.71 13.39
CA PRO A 18 -73.60 38.35 12.08
C PRO A 18 -72.21 38.57 11.45
N TYR A 19 -71.14 38.49 12.25
CA TYR A 19 -69.78 38.74 11.78
C TYR A 19 -69.02 37.49 11.36
N CYS A 20 -69.36 36.32 11.91
CA CYS A 20 -68.64 35.06 11.62
C CYS A 20 -69.56 33.89 11.24
N GLY A 21 -70.88 34.05 11.29
CA GLY A 21 -71.85 33.03 10.90
C GLY A 21 -72.04 31.88 11.90
N ALA A 22 -71.29 31.85 13.00
CA ALA A 22 -71.39 30.78 14.00
C ALA A 22 -72.75 30.82 14.74
N GLN A 23 -73.36 29.65 14.97
CA GLN A 23 -74.55 29.56 15.82
C GLN A 23 -74.18 29.87 17.25
N VAL A 24 -74.99 30.67 17.93
CA VAL A 24 -74.75 31.01 19.32
C VAL A 24 -75.66 30.15 20.19
N THR A 25 -75.08 29.12 20.80
CA THR A 25 -75.81 28.23 21.70
C THR A 25 -76.00 28.92 23.05
N ARG A 26 -77.26 29.19 23.42
CA ARG A 26 -77.63 29.69 24.74
C ARG A 26 -77.38 28.58 25.75
N PHE A 27 -76.29 28.66 26.50
CA PHE A 27 -76.04 27.75 27.63
C PHE A 27 -76.98 28.13 28.78
N GLU A 28 -78.17 27.52 28.82
CA GLU A 28 -79.01 27.52 30.02
C GLU A 28 -78.48 26.44 30.97
N GLY A 29 -77.44 26.79 31.73
CA GLY A 29 -76.83 25.92 32.72
C GLY A 29 -76.65 26.65 34.05
N ASN A 30 -77.55 26.38 35.00
CA ASN A 30 -77.38 26.74 36.40
C ASN A 30 -76.16 25.99 36.97
N GLY A 31 -75.13 26.73 37.39
CA GLY A 31 -73.98 26.15 38.08
C GLY A 31 -72.86 27.15 38.38
N ASN A 32 -72.83 27.64 39.62
CA ASN A 32 -71.69 28.17 40.38
C ASN A 32 -70.59 28.95 39.63
N PHE A 33 -70.77 30.27 39.54
CA PHE A 33 -69.67 31.23 39.35
C PHE A 33 -69.05 31.57 40.71
N GLY A 34 -67.83 31.09 40.99
CA GLY A 34 -67.16 31.46 42.24
C GLY A 34 -65.84 30.78 42.60
N GLN A 35 -65.13 30.14 41.68
CA GLN A 35 -63.78 29.64 41.94
C GLN A 35 -62.83 30.22 40.88
N PRO A 36 -61.81 31.01 41.24
CA PRO A 36 -60.78 31.40 40.29
C PRO A 36 -60.05 30.14 39.80
N TYR A 37 -60.11 29.92 38.48
CA TYR A 37 -59.46 28.79 37.83
C TYR A 37 -57.93 28.91 37.96
N VAL A 38 -57.32 28.02 38.73
CA VAL A 38 -55.86 27.82 38.74
C VAL A 38 -55.57 26.76 37.69
N PRO A 39 -54.85 27.07 36.59
CA PRO A 39 -54.49 26.06 35.62
C PRO A 39 -53.56 25.03 36.30
N PRO A 40 -53.75 23.73 36.05
CA PRO A 40 -52.84 22.71 36.58
C PRO A 40 -51.41 22.95 36.06
N PRO A 41 -50.37 22.66 36.86
CA PRO A 41 -48.99 22.82 36.42
C PRO A 41 -48.73 21.96 35.17
N VAL A 42 -48.35 22.62 34.06
CA VAL A 42 -47.90 21.96 32.84
C VAL A 42 -46.57 21.29 33.14
N MET A 43 -46.57 19.97 33.27
CA MET A 43 -45.32 19.20 33.30
C MET A 43 -44.66 19.30 31.92
N PRO A 44 -43.35 19.60 31.83
CA PRO A 44 -42.66 19.56 30.56
C PRO A 44 -42.79 18.13 30.00
N MET A 45 -43.25 18.01 28.76
CA MET A 45 -43.25 16.73 28.05
C MET A 45 -41.79 16.31 27.88
N VAL A 46 -41.30 15.48 28.81
CA VAL A 46 -40.02 14.82 28.68
C VAL A 46 -40.19 13.80 27.57
N SER A 47 -39.56 14.07 26.41
CA SER A 47 -39.50 13.08 25.33
C SER A 47 -38.75 11.85 25.85
N GLU A 48 -39.44 10.74 26.06
CA GLU A 48 -38.81 9.49 26.45
C GLU A 48 -37.91 9.02 25.29
N LYS A 49 -36.59 9.09 25.50
CA LYS A 49 -35.63 8.48 24.57
C LYS A 49 -35.89 6.98 24.54
N LYS A 50 -36.36 6.46 23.41
CA LYS A 50 -36.69 5.05 23.21
C LYS A 50 -35.47 4.18 23.52
N LYS A 51 -35.57 3.34 24.57
CA LYS A 51 -34.49 2.44 25.02
C LYS A 51 -34.10 1.52 23.87
N PRO A 52 -32.80 1.41 23.52
CA PRO A 52 -32.38 0.60 22.37
C PRO A 52 -32.72 -0.88 22.62
N ASP A 53 -33.36 -1.52 21.64
CA ASP A 53 -33.68 -2.95 21.67
C ASP A 53 -32.36 -3.75 21.75
N GLY A 54 -32.04 -4.30 22.92
CA GLY A 54 -30.74 -4.95 23.20
C GLY A 54 -30.35 -6.06 22.21
N LYS A 55 -31.35 -6.72 21.57
CA LYS A 55 -31.12 -7.71 20.52
C LYS A 55 -30.64 -7.07 19.21
N LYS A 56 -31.17 -5.89 18.85
CA LYS A 56 -30.76 -5.14 17.65
C LYS A 56 -29.35 -4.57 17.81
N THR A 57 -29.02 -4.06 19.01
CA THR A 57 -27.66 -3.57 19.29
C THR A 57 -26.64 -4.71 19.28
N ALA A 58 -26.97 -5.88 19.83
CA ALA A 58 -26.11 -7.06 19.78
C ALA A 58 -25.88 -7.55 18.34
N ALA A 59 -26.92 -7.58 17.50
CA ALA A 59 -26.81 -7.97 16.09
C ALA A 59 -25.94 -7.00 15.28
N ILE A 60 -26.05 -5.68 15.53
CA ILE A 60 -25.21 -4.67 14.89
C ILE A 60 -23.73 -4.85 15.30
N LEU A 61 -23.46 -5.08 16.59
CA LEU A 61 -22.10 -5.32 17.07
C LEU A 61 -21.49 -6.60 16.46
N LEU A 62 -22.26 -7.68 16.36
CA LEU A 62 -21.82 -8.92 15.72
C LEU A 62 -21.51 -8.71 14.23
N ALA A 63 -22.36 -7.99 13.50
CA ALA A 63 -22.13 -7.68 12.10
C ALA A 63 -20.88 -6.81 11.89
N VAL A 64 -20.64 -5.82 12.77
CA VAL A 64 -19.43 -4.99 12.74
C VAL A 64 -18.19 -5.83 13.03
N LEU A 65 -18.24 -6.71 14.04
CA LEU A 65 -17.13 -7.62 14.35
C LEU A 65 -16.82 -8.57 13.20
N LEU A 66 -17.84 -9.11 12.53
CA LEU A 66 -17.67 -9.94 11.34
C LEU A 66 -17.08 -9.15 10.17
N PHE A 67 -17.54 -7.93 9.94
CA PHE A 67 -17.01 -7.08 8.86
C PHE A 67 -15.55 -6.68 9.10
N VAL A 68 -15.21 -6.26 10.32
CA VAL A 68 -13.83 -5.95 10.71
C VAL A 68 -12.97 -7.21 10.66
N GLY A 69 -13.48 -8.36 11.12
CA GLY A 69 -12.79 -9.64 11.01
C GLY A 69 -12.52 -10.04 9.56
N CYS A 70 -13.51 -9.91 8.67
CA CYS A 70 -13.34 -10.16 7.24
C CYS A 70 -12.34 -9.18 6.62
N ALA A 71 -12.40 -7.89 6.95
CA ALA A 71 -11.44 -6.90 6.45
C ALA A 71 -10.01 -7.25 6.89
N LEU A 72 -9.80 -7.64 8.16
CA LEU A 72 -8.50 -8.07 8.66
C LEU A 72 -8.01 -9.35 7.96
N LEU A 73 -8.89 -10.33 7.73
CA LEU A 73 -8.54 -11.56 7.01
C LEU A 73 -8.19 -11.28 5.55
N ILE A 74 -8.94 -10.41 4.88
CA ILE A 74 -8.68 -10.00 3.49
C ILE A 74 -7.34 -9.28 3.41
N THR A 75 -7.11 -8.26 4.24
CA THR A 75 -5.82 -7.55 4.32
C THR A 75 -4.68 -8.52 4.60
N PHE A 76 -4.87 -9.48 5.51
CA PHE A 76 -3.87 -10.49 5.81
C PHE A 76 -3.57 -11.43 4.64
N ILE A 77 -4.58 -11.80 3.84
CA ILE A 77 -4.38 -12.58 2.61
C ILE A 77 -3.61 -11.77 1.58
N PHE A 78 -3.94 -10.50 1.38
CA PHE A 78 -3.21 -9.60 0.47
C PHE A 78 -1.75 -9.43 0.90
N LEU A 79 -1.48 -9.06 2.16
CA LEU A 79 -0.11 -8.96 2.70
C LEU A 79 0.69 -10.26 2.56
N ARG A 80 0.05 -11.41 2.75
CA ARG A 80 0.70 -12.72 2.57
C ARG A 80 1.01 -13.04 1.11
N ARG A 81 0.18 -12.58 0.18
CA ARG A 81 0.39 -12.79 -1.26
C ARG A 81 1.59 -11.98 -1.73
N ASP A 82 1.63 -10.70 -1.38
CA ASP A 82 2.73 -9.79 -1.75
C ASP A 82 4.08 -10.36 -1.25
N ARG A 83 4.13 -10.84 0.01
CA ARG A 83 5.35 -11.46 0.56
C ARG A 83 5.81 -12.71 -0.20
N LYS A 84 4.90 -13.51 -0.75
CA LYS A 84 5.28 -14.71 -1.54
C LYS A 84 5.87 -14.31 -2.89
N ASP A 85 5.29 -13.29 -3.52
CA ASP A 85 5.76 -12.78 -4.80
C ASP A 85 7.16 -12.17 -4.63
N TYR A 86 7.42 -11.44 -3.53
CA TYR A 86 8.76 -10.94 -3.17
C TYR A 86 9.82 -12.05 -3.15
N ARG A 87 9.60 -13.10 -2.33
CA ARG A 87 10.58 -14.18 -2.15
C ARG A 87 10.86 -14.91 -3.47
N TYR A 88 9.82 -15.12 -4.27
CA TYR A 88 9.96 -15.73 -5.59
C TYR A 88 10.91 -14.95 -6.49
N TYR A 89 10.75 -13.62 -6.57
CA TYR A 89 11.63 -12.79 -7.41
C TYR A 89 13.04 -12.65 -6.85
N LEU A 90 13.21 -12.63 -5.52
CA LEU A 90 14.51 -12.65 -4.88
C LEU A 90 15.29 -13.92 -5.23
N ASP A 91 14.67 -15.09 -5.06
CA ASP A 91 15.28 -16.39 -5.38
C ASP A 91 15.58 -16.52 -6.88
N LEU A 92 14.70 -15.97 -7.73
CA LEU A 92 14.90 -15.93 -9.17
C LEU A 92 16.11 -15.05 -9.56
N GLY A 93 16.26 -13.88 -8.94
CA GLY A 93 17.42 -13.00 -9.13
C GLY A 93 18.72 -13.68 -8.72
N ASN A 94 18.73 -14.32 -7.54
CA ASN A 94 19.88 -15.10 -7.06
C ASN A 94 20.24 -16.25 -8.00
N LYS A 95 19.23 -16.93 -8.56
CA LYS A 95 19.45 -17.97 -9.57
C LYS A 95 20.10 -17.38 -10.83
N TYR A 96 19.62 -16.24 -11.32
CA TYR A 96 20.22 -15.60 -12.50
C TYR A 96 21.64 -15.10 -12.24
N LEU A 97 21.94 -14.57 -11.05
CA LEU A 97 23.32 -14.27 -10.64
C LEU A 97 24.22 -15.50 -10.70
N ALA A 98 23.77 -16.64 -10.16
CA ALA A 98 24.52 -17.89 -10.20
C ALA A 98 24.71 -18.43 -11.63
N GLU A 99 23.78 -18.13 -12.54
CA GLU A 99 23.87 -18.44 -13.97
C GLU A 99 24.64 -17.38 -14.78
N MET A 100 25.20 -16.34 -14.14
CA MET A 100 25.89 -15.19 -14.77
C MET A 100 25.00 -14.42 -15.78
N LYS A 101 23.69 -14.47 -15.58
CA LYS A 101 22.67 -13.77 -16.37
C LYS A 101 22.30 -12.47 -15.69
N TYR A 102 23.20 -11.49 -15.75
CA TYR A 102 23.14 -10.32 -14.90
C TYR A 102 21.97 -9.38 -15.25
N ASP A 103 21.63 -9.20 -16.53
CA ASP A 103 20.47 -8.39 -16.94
C ASP A 103 19.15 -8.97 -16.42
N GLU A 104 18.98 -10.29 -16.52
CA GLU A 104 17.80 -10.97 -15.97
C GLU A 104 17.78 -10.93 -14.44
N ALA A 105 18.94 -10.98 -13.79
CA ALA A 105 19.05 -10.79 -12.34
C ALA A 105 18.58 -9.39 -11.93
N VAL A 106 19.04 -8.34 -12.62
CA VAL A 106 18.60 -6.95 -12.40
C VAL A 106 17.08 -6.83 -12.55
N SER A 107 16.51 -7.43 -13.58
CA SER A 107 15.06 -7.43 -13.82
C SER A 107 14.29 -8.13 -12.69
N ALA A 108 14.78 -9.28 -12.22
CA ALA A 108 14.16 -10.03 -11.13
C ALA A 108 14.23 -9.26 -9.80
N PHE A 109 15.39 -8.73 -9.42
CA PHE A 109 15.52 -7.93 -8.21
C PHE A 109 14.72 -6.64 -8.25
N THR A 110 14.61 -6.00 -9.41
CA THR A 110 13.76 -4.82 -9.58
C THR A 110 12.29 -5.14 -9.31
N LYS A 111 11.81 -6.31 -9.70
CA LYS A 111 10.46 -6.78 -9.33
C LYS A 111 10.34 -7.05 -7.83
N ALA A 112 11.36 -7.64 -7.20
CA ALA A 112 11.38 -7.87 -5.76
C ALA A 112 11.31 -6.53 -4.98
N ILE A 113 12.09 -5.53 -5.37
CA ILE A 113 12.09 -4.17 -4.80
C ILE A 113 10.73 -3.49 -4.99
N ALA A 114 10.08 -3.68 -6.14
CA ALA A 114 8.75 -3.10 -6.37
C ALA A 114 7.68 -3.65 -5.41
N ILE A 115 7.87 -4.87 -4.90
CA ILE A 115 6.97 -5.52 -3.95
C ILE A 115 7.33 -5.16 -2.50
N GLU A 116 8.63 -5.21 -2.17
CA GLU A 116 9.16 -4.82 -0.85
C GLU A 116 10.24 -3.74 -1.02
N PRO A 117 9.87 -2.45 -1.02
CA PRO A 117 10.81 -1.35 -1.32
C PRO A 117 11.93 -1.15 -0.30
N LYS A 118 11.85 -1.82 0.86
CA LYS A 118 12.81 -1.76 1.96
C LYS A 118 13.59 -3.07 2.13
N ALA A 119 13.52 -3.95 1.14
CA ALA A 119 14.22 -5.22 1.15
C ALA A 119 15.69 -5.05 0.81
N ALA A 120 16.52 -4.93 1.83
CA ALA A 120 17.95 -4.70 1.69
C ALA A 120 18.67 -5.84 0.93
N GLU A 121 18.16 -7.09 0.98
CA GLU A 121 18.72 -8.21 0.22
C GLU A 121 18.51 -8.07 -1.30
N ALA A 122 17.38 -7.48 -1.73
CA ALA A 122 17.09 -7.29 -3.14
C ALA A 122 17.93 -6.16 -3.76
N TYR A 123 18.19 -5.09 -3.00
CA TYR A 123 19.12 -4.04 -3.42
C TYR A 123 20.54 -4.57 -3.54
N GLU A 124 21.01 -5.36 -2.57
CA GLU A 124 22.35 -5.96 -2.62
C GLU A 124 22.50 -6.89 -3.83
N GLY A 125 21.55 -7.81 -4.05
CA GLY A 125 21.61 -8.70 -5.21
C GLY A 125 21.61 -7.96 -6.54
N ARG A 126 20.88 -6.84 -6.63
CA ARG A 126 20.90 -5.98 -7.82
C ARG A 126 22.21 -5.22 -7.97
N ALA A 127 22.79 -4.73 -6.87
CA ALA A 127 24.10 -4.11 -6.85
C ALA A 127 25.18 -5.09 -7.34
N ASP A 128 25.20 -6.31 -6.80
CA ASP A 128 26.11 -7.38 -7.23
C ASP A 128 25.94 -7.66 -8.76
N ALA A 129 24.71 -7.67 -9.27
CA ALA A 129 24.47 -7.81 -10.72
C ALA A 129 25.04 -6.64 -11.52
N TYR A 130 24.85 -5.39 -11.07
CA TYR A 130 25.41 -4.20 -11.71
C TYR A 130 26.94 -4.18 -11.68
N VAL A 131 27.57 -4.65 -10.60
CA VAL A 131 29.04 -4.78 -10.52
C VAL A 131 29.55 -5.71 -11.63
N ASN A 132 28.87 -6.83 -11.86
CA ASN A 132 29.23 -7.77 -12.92
C ASN A 132 28.95 -7.21 -14.33
N LEU A 133 27.97 -6.32 -14.47
CA LEU A 133 27.70 -5.56 -15.70
C LEU A 133 28.63 -4.34 -15.89
N GLN A 134 29.53 -4.08 -14.94
CA GLN A 134 30.39 -2.89 -14.89
C GLN A 134 29.63 -1.56 -14.76
N GLU A 135 28.37 -1.60 -14.34
CA GLU A 135 27.53 -0.42 -14.07
C GLU A 135 27.74 0.07 -12.63
N TYR A 136 28.98 0.46 -12.31
CA TYR A 136 29.41 0.72 -10.94
C TYR A 136 28.66 1.86 -10.24
N ASP A 137 28.24 2.89 -10.97
CA ASP A 137 27.47 4.00 -10.42
C ASP A 137 26.10 3.53 -9.90
N LEU A 138 25.44 2.63 -10.64
CA LEU A 138 24.17 2.05 -10.23
C LEU A 138 24.37 1.08 -9.06
N ALA A 139 25.46 0.31 -9.06
CA ALA A 139 25.81 -0.54 -7.92
C ALA A 139 26.03 0.27 -6.64
N ARG A 140 26.73 1.42 -6.70
CA ARG A 140 26.94 2.30 -5.53
C ARG A 140 25.62 2.77 -4.94
N VAL A 141 24.70 3.25 -5.79
CA VAL A 141 23.37 3.71 -5.35
C VAL A 141 22.59 2.58 -4.66
N ASP A 142 22.63 1.36 -5.20
CA ASP A 142 21.94 0.24 -4.58
C ASP A 142 22.59 -0.18 -3.25
N TYR A 143 23.92 -0.18 -3.15
CA TYR A 143 24.61 -0.42 -1.88
C TYR A 143 24.30 0.65 -0.83
N GLU A 144 24.18 1.92 -1.21
CA GLU A 144 23.74 2.97 -0.28
C GLU A 144 22.33 2.71 0.25
N ASN A 145 21.40 2.23 -0.60
CA ASN A 145 20.07 1.80 -0.16
C ASN A 145 20.15 0.64 0.84
N VAL A 146 21.10 -0.30 0.68
CA VAL A 146 21.32 -1.37 1.67
C VAL A 146 21.68 -0.80 3.03
N ILE A 147 22.57 0.20 3.09
CA ILE A 147 22.98 0.86 4.33
C ILE A 147 21.78 1.58 4.98
N GLU A 148 20.93 2.21 4.19
CA GLU A 148 19.72 2.90 4.68
C GLU A 148 18.71 1.92 5.32
N TYR A 149 18.49 0.77 4.68
CA TYR A 149 17.46 -0.19 5.14
C TYR A 149 17.97 -1.26 6.12
N ALA A 150 19.28 -1.52 6.14
CA ALA A 150 19.94 -2.52 6.99
C ALA A 150 21.26 -1.95 7.56
N PRO A 151 21.20 -0.97 8.49
CA PRO A 151 22.39 -0.29 9.02
C PRO A 151 23.34 -1.23 9.77
N GLU A 152 22.86 -2.38 10.27
CA GLU A 152 23.70 -3.42 10.86
C GLU A 152 24.68 -4.04 9.87
N ARG A 153 24.40 -3.95 8.56
CA ARG A 153 25.26 -4.41 7.47
C ARG A 153 26.13 -3.31 6.89
N GLU A 154 26.08 -2.09 7.46
CA GLU A 154 26.84 -0.94 6.94
C GLU A 154 28.33 -1.25 6.76
N HIS A 155 28.95 -1.88 7.76
CA HIS A 155 30.38 -2.18 7.71
C HIS A 155 30.73 -3.12 6.55
N GLU A 156 29.91 -4.15 6.33
CA GLU A 156 30.08 -5.11 5.22
C GLU A 156 29.93 -4.43 3.86
N ILE A 157 28.89 -3.60 3.70
CA ILE A 157 28.60 -2.92 2.45
C ILE A 157 29.62 -1.82 2.13
N ARG A 158 30.15 -1.13 3.16
CA ARG A 158 31.23 -0.15 2.96
C ARG A 158 32.50 -0.80 2.38
N VAL A 159 32.83 -2.01 2.81
CA VAL A 159 33.96 -2.75 2.21
C VAL A 159 33.71 -3.01 0.72
N LYS A 160 32.51 -3.48 0.35
CA LYS A 160 32.14 -3.66 -1.07
C LYS A 160 32.22 -2.36 -1.87
N LEU A 161 31.76 -1.24 -1.29
CA LEU A 161 31.81 0.09 -1.92
C LEU A 161 33.23 0.60 -2.15
N ASP A 162 34.13 0.36 -1.19
CA ASP A 162 35.55 0.74 -1.28
C ASP A 162 36.28 -0.06 -2.37
N ASP A 163 35.86 -1.31 -2.61
CA ASP A 163 36.40 -2.19 -3.66
C ASP A 163 35.92 -1.82 -5.09
N LEU A 164 34.86 -1.02 -5.22
CA LEU A 164 34.33 -0.64 -6.54
C LEU A 164 35.27 0.34 -7.27
N PRO A 165 35.44 0.20 -8.61
CA PRO A 165 36.13 1.19 -9.42
C PRO A 165 35.49 2.58 -9.32
N ASN A 166 36.33 3.61 -9.38
CA ASN A 166 35.95 5.02 -9.40
C ASN A 166 36.33 5.63 -10.75
N ALA A 167 35.66 6.69 -11.16
CA ALA A 167 35.98 7.38 -12.42
C ALA A 167 37.47 7.79 -12.55
N ASP A 168 38.16 8.00 -11.42
CA ASP A 168 39.58 8.36 -11.38
C ASP A 168 40.55 7.18 -11.60
N ASN A 169 40.07 5.93 -11.55
CA ASN A 169 40.89 4.71 -11.70
C ASN A 169 40.48 3.80 -12.87
N GLN A 170 39.58 4.27 -13.74
CA GLN A 170 39.27 3.62 -15.02
C GLN A 170 40.37 3.98 -16.04
N GLY A 171 41.42 3.13 -16.11
CA GLY A 171 42.28 3.06 -17.29
C GLY A 171 41.47 2.69 -18.54
N PRO A 172 41.97 2.99 -19.76
CA PRO A 172 41.19 2.84 -20.98
C PRO A 172 40.66 1.40 -21.11
N GLU A 173 39.36 1.32 -21.36
CA GLU A 173 38.53 0.13 -21.56
C GLU A 173 39.32 -1.04 -22.15
N GLU A 174 39.45 -2.13 -21.40
CA GLU A 174 39.96 -3.40 -21.93
C GLU A 174 38.88 -3.96 -22.87
N GLU A 175 39.01 -3.63 -24.17
CA GLU A 175 38.28 -4.28 -25.25
C GLU A 175 38.35 -5.79 -25.06
N THR A 176 37.21 -6.39 -24.74
CA THR A 176 37.06 -7.83 -24.66
C THR A 176 37.34 -8.44 -26.03
N VAL A 177 38.57 -8.93 -26.22
CA VAL A 177 38.95 -9.69 -27.41
C VAL A 177 38.06 -10.91 -27.48
N SER A 178 37.18 -10.89 -28.47
CA SER A 178 36.36 -11.99 -28.93
C SER A 178 37.17 -13.30 -29.01
N ASN A 179 36.86 -14.26 -28.14
CA ASN A 179 37.34 -15.63 -28.26
C ASN A 179 36.66 -16.31 -29.46
N ALA A 180 37.29 -16.22 -30.62
CA ALA A 180 37.15 -17.19 -31.70
C ALA A 180 38.42 -18.06 -31.71
N SER A 181 38.30 -19.32 -31.32
CA SER A 181 39.32 -20.35 -31.62
C SER A 181 39.12 -20.89 -33.05
N PRO A 182 40.05 -21.70 -33.59
CA PRO A 182 41.44 -21.44 -34.00
C PRO A 182 41.63 -21.83 -35.50
N PRO A 183 42.78 -21.60 -36.17
CA PRO A 183 43.94 -22.53 -36.14
C PRO A 183 45.27 -21.74 -36.21
N GLU A 184 46.50 -22.27 -36.14
CA GLU A 184 47.06 -23.35 -36.94
C GLU A 184 48.49 -23.61 -36.43
N ASN A 185 48.83 -24.89 -36.34
CA ASN A 185 50.12 -25.42 -35.96
C ASN A 185 51.19 -24.97 -36.98
N ARG A 186 52.27 -24.32 -36.53
CA ARG A 186 53.48 -24.14 -37.33
C ARG A 186 54.68 -24.62 -36.54
N ASP A 187 55.21 -25.73 -37.04
CA ASP A 187 56.49 -26.30 -36.71
C ASP A 187 57.62 -25.26 -36.84
N THR A 188 58.50 -25.23 -35.85
CA THR A 188 59.84 -24.63 -35.98
C THR A 188 60.90 -25.64 -35.54
N PRO A 189 62.13 -25.52 -36.06
CA PRO A 189 62.89 -26.66 -36.57
C PRO A 189 64.08 -27.06 -35.67
N GLU A 190 64.86 -27.99 -36.21
CA GLU A 190 66.32 -28.11 -36.03
C GLU A 190 66.76 -29.29 -35.14
N GLU A 191 66.73 -30.48 -35.73
CA GLU A 191 67.45 -31.65 -35.23
C GLU A 191 68.83 -31.72 -35.89
N THR A 192 69.85 -31.63 -35.05
CA THR A 192 71.25 -31.78 -35.38
C THR A 192 71.65 -33.25 -35.58
N ALA A 193 72.55 -33.43 -36.55
CA ALA A 193 73.67 -34.38 -36.55
C ALA A 193 73.55 -35.71 -37.34
N ALA A 194 74.69 -35.97 -37.99
CA ALA A 194 75.30 -37.24 -38.36
C ALA A 194 74.94 -37.85 -39.74
N GLY A 195 75.90 -37.70 -40.66
CA GLY A 195 76.64 -38.89 -41.11
C GLY A 195 76.64 -39.20 -42.60
N SER A 196 77.87 -39.34 -43.10
CA SER A 196 78.28 -40.34 -44.08
C SER A 196 78.30 -39.99 -45.58
N THR A 197 79.56 -39.99 -46.06
CA THR A 197 80.06 -40.56 -47.33
C THR A 197 80.00 -39.75 -48.64
N ILE A 198 81.22 -39.45 -49.08
CA ILE A 198 81.73 -38.96 -50.37
C ILE A 198 81.80 -40.15 -51.39
N PRO A 199 82.38 -39.99 -52.61
CA PRO A 199 81.89 -39.40 -53.88
C PRO A 199 81.77 -40.45 -55.01
N VAL A 200 81.18 -40.10 -56.17
CA VAL A 200 81.56 -40.63 -57.51
C VAL A 200 81.22 -39.54 -58.54
N LEU A 201 82.20 -38.83 -59.13
CA LEU A 201 82.94 -39.13 -60.37
C LEU A 201 82.10 -39.09 -61.66
N LYS A 202 82.52 -38.15 -62.53
CA LYS A 202 82.27 -37.95 -63.97
C LYS A 202 80.92 -37.41 -64.42
#